data_AF-A0A4C1TRL0-F1
#
_entry.id   AF-A0A4C1TRL0-F1
#
_cell.length_a   1.000
_cell.length_b   1.000
_cell.length_c   1.000
_cell.angle_alpha   90.00
_cell.angle_beta   90.00
_cell.angle_gamma   90.00
#
_symmetry.space_group_name_H-M   'P 1'
#
loop_
_entity.id
_entity.type
_entity.pdbx_description
1 polymer ?
#
loop_
_entity_poly.entity_id
_entity_poly.type
_entity_poly.pdbx_seq_one_letter_code
_entity_poly.pdbx_strand_id
1 'polypeptide(L)'
;MCSGPRKKNYFGKNRFRRSSAPPLLRSKILQRNIVEEREGAKPAYRNELNVPSSPLDVWEKFFTDELLEKTIRNKNAKIQEIGPIYQNPNWVQDMDLMELKAFIEFLFYIAIFKENHEHYTAWYTSDGTGREIYSCIIGKNRLEVLLKTLRFYDSKTRLGRKENDHSAPIGELFNSFIEQCQAIYAIGN
;
A
#
# COMPACT_ATOMS: atom_id res chain seq x y z
N MET A 1 -20.78 -13.96 -59.47
CA MET A 1 -19.37 -13.87 -59.03
C MET A 1 -19.30 -12.95 -57.82
N CYS A 2 -19.31 -13.50 -56.60
CA CYS A 2 -19.29 -12.70 -55.37
C CYS A 2 -17.85 -12.57 -54.88
N SER A 3 -17.35 -11.34 -54.84
CA SER A 3 -16.02 -11.00 -54.33
C SER A 3 -15.97 -11.23 -52.81
N GLY A 4 -15.03 -12.07 -52.35
CA GLY A 4 -14.84 -12.35 -50.93
C GLY A 4 -14.41 -11.12 -50.13
N PRO A 5 -14.59 -11.14 -48.79
CA PRO A 5 -14.30 -9.99 -47.93
C PRO A 5 -12.81 -9.60 -48.02
N ARG A 6 -12.54 -8.35 -48.42
CA ARG A 6 -11.17 -7.79 -48.50
C ARG A 6 -10.55 -7.77 -47.10
N LYS A 7 -9.46 -8.53 -46.91
CA LYS A 7 -8.65 -8.50 -45.68
C LYS A 7 -8.16 -7.07 -45.40
N LYS A 8 -8.66 -6.43 -44.35
CA LYS A 8 -8.21 -5.09 -43.93
C LYS A 8 -6.86 -5.22 -43.22
N ASN A 9 -5.79 -4.99 -43.98
CA ASN A 9 -4.46 -4.79 -43.44
C ASN A 9 -4.27 -3.30 -43.18
N TYR A 10 -3.77 -2.97 -42.01
CA TYR A 10 -3.47 -1.61 -41.58
C TYR A 10 -1.95 -1.46 -41.46
N PHE A 11 -1.42 -0.34 -41.91
CA PHE A 11 0.00 -0.05 -41.81
C PHE A 11 0.21 1.11 -40.84
N GLY A 12 1.07 0.90 -39.84
CA GLY A 12 1.52 1.97 -38.94
C GLY A 12 2.51 2.91 -39.64
N LYS A 13 2.83 4.04 -39.01
CA LYS A 13 3.81 5.02 -39.52
C LYS A 13 5.18 4.40 -39.84
N ASN A 14 5.54 3.33 -39.13
CA ASN A 14 6.79 2.59 -39.32
C ASN A 14 6.67 1.48 -40.39
N ARG A 15 5.62 1.53 -41.23
CA ARG A 15 5.21 0.49 -42.20
C ARG A 15 4.93 -0.89 -41.59
N PHE A 16 4.80 -0.97 -40.26
CA PHE A 16 4.45 -2.21 -39.57
C PHE A 16 3.01 -2.61 -39.92
N ARG A 17 2.81 -3.84 -40.42
CA ARG A 17 1.52 -4.33 -40.91
C ARG A 17 0.76 -5.04 -39.79
N ARG A 18 -0.45 -4.56 -39.48
CA ARG A 18 -1.43 -5.20 -38.59
C ARG A 18 -2.59 -5.75 -39.42
N SER A 19 -3.03 -6.97 -39.13
CA SER A 19 -4.21 -7.59 -39.75
C SER A 19 -5.34 -7.65 -38.73
N SER A 20 -6.55 -7.24 -39.09
CA SER A 20 -7.73 -7.50 -38.24
C SER A 20 -8.29 -8.91 -38.39
N ALA A 21 -7.85 -9.66 -39.41
CA ALA A 21 -8.20 -11.06 -39.56
C ALA A 21 -7.24 -11.93 -38.75
N PRO A 22 -7.74 -12.87 -37.92
CA PRO A 22 -6.90 -13.81 -37.21
C PRO A 22 -6.10 -14.66 -38.22
N PRO A 23 -4.83 -14.96 -37.95
CA PRO A 23 -4.04 -15.81 -38.84
C PRO A 23 -4.65 -17.21 -38.90
N LEU A 24 -4.63 -17.83 -40.09
CA LEU A 24 -4.96 -19.24 -40.23
C LEU A 24 -3.83 -20.05 -39.56
N LEU A 25 -4.06 -20.54 -38.35
CA LEU A 25 -3.11 -21.36 -37.60
C LEU A 25 -3.01 -22.74 -38.26
N ARG A 26 -2.03 -22.93 -39.14
CA ARG A 26 -1.71 -24.26 -39.74
C ARG A 26 -0.75 -25.09 -38.89
N SER A 27 -0.15 -24.52 -37.85
CA SER A 27 0.80 -25.21 -36.98
C SER A 27 0.52 -24.89 -35.52
N LYS A 28 0.90 -25.80 -34.61
CA LYS A 28 0.95 -25.50 -33.18
C LYS A 28 1.80 -24.24 -32.95
N ILE A 29 1.36 -23.40 -32.02
CA ILE A 29 2.16 -22.26 -31.54
C ILE A 29 3.44 -22.85 -30.94
N LEU A 30 4.60 -22.33 -31.34
CA LEU A 30 5.88 -22.73 -30.77
C LEU A 30 5.87 -22.42 -29.27
N GLN A 31 6.41 -23.31 -28.43
CA GLN A 31 6.42 -23.11 -26.97
C GLN A 31 6.97 -21.73 -26.57
N ARG A 32 8.05 -21.28 -27.23
CA ARG A 32 8.65 -19.95 -27.01
C ARG A 32 7.73 -18.74 -27.31
N ASN A 33 6.60 -18.94 -27.99
CA ASN A 33 5.63 -17.90 -28.31
C ASN A 33 4.35 -18.02 -27.45
N ILE A 34 4.28 -18.99 -26.55
CA ILE A 34 3.17 -19.13 -25.60
C ILE A 34 3.45 -18.18 -24.45
N VAL A 35 2.61 -17.15 -24.30
CA VAL A 35 2.64 -16.27 -23.14
C VAL A 35 1.93 -17.01 -22.00
N GLU A 36 2.71 -17.53 -21.05
CA GLU A 36 2.21 -18.31 -19.91
C GLU A 36 1.66 -17.40 -18.81
N GLU A 37 2.32 -16.28 -18.53
CA GLU A 37 1.91 -15.31 -17.52
C GLU A 37 1.64 -13.96 -18.18
N ARG A 38 0.40 -13.46 -18.03
CA ARG A 38 0.03 -12.13 -18.51
C ARG A 38 0.31 -11.11 -17.42
N GLU A 39 0.87 -9.97 -17.81
CA GLU A 39 0.97 -8.80 -16.95
C GLU A 39 -0.40 -8.42 -16.36
N GLY A 40 -0.42 -8.09 -15.07
CA GLY A 40 -1.61 -7.60 -14.38
C GLY A 40 -1.94 -8.34 -13.09
N ALA A 41 -3.16 -8.10 -12.59
CA ALA A 41 -3.68 -8.79 -11.42
C ALA A 41 -3.75 -10.31 -11.65
N LYS A 42 -3.18 -11.07 -10.71
CA LYS A 42 -3.18 -12.54 -10.75
C LYS A 42 -4.61 -13.08 -10.68
N PRO A 43 -4.89 -14.29 -11.22
CA PRO A 43 -6.24 -14.82 -11.33
C PRO A 43 -7.04 -14.83 -10.02
N ALA A 44 -6.38 -15.07 -8.88
CA ALA A 44 -7.00 -15.05 -7.55
C ALA A 44 -7.59 -13.67 -7.19
N TYR A 45 -6.96 -12.59 -7.62
CA TYR A 45 -7.36 -11.21 -7.30
C TYR A 45 -8.06 -10.51 -8.47
N ARG A 46 -7.97 -11.08 -9.68
CA ARG A 46 -8.52 -10.49 -10.90
C ARG A 46 -10.02 -10.23 -10.79
N ASN A 47 -10.80 -11.14 -10.21
CA ASN A 47 -12.25 -10.94 -10.08
C ASN A 47 -12.58 -9.87 -9.04
N GLU A 48 -11.82 -9.80 -7.94
CA GLU A 48 -12.05 -8.82 -6.87
C GLU A 48 -11.66 -7.40 -7.29
N LEU A 49 -10.62 -7.27 -8.13
CA LEU A 49 -10.10 -5.98 -8.61
C LEU A 49 -10.74 -5.48 -9.92
N ASN A 50 -11.46 -6.34 -10.66
CA ASN A 50 -12.14 -5.98 -11.91
C ASN A 50 -13.60 -5.54 -11.71
N VAL A 51 -14.16 -5.74 -10.53
CA VAL A 51 -15.42 -5.07 -10.10
C VAL A 51 -15.10 -3.57 -9.97
N PRO A 52 -16.07 -2.64 -10.10
CA PRO A 52 -15.85 -1.25 -9.69
C PRO A 52 -15.47 -1.20 -8.19
N SER A 53 -14.18 -1.36 -7.92
CA SER A 53 -13.56 -1.32 -6.60
C SER A 53 -13.25 0.13 -6.27
N SER A 54 -13.57 0.55 -5.06
CA SER A 54 -13.07 1.80 -4.51
C SER A 54 -11.54 1.75 -4.42
N PRO A 55 -10.81 2.88 -4.54
CA PRO A 55 -9.38 2.92 -4.23
C PRO A 55 -9.04 2.34 -2.85
N LEU A 56 -9.96 2.45 -1.88
CA LEU A 56 -9.82 1.85 -0.56
C LEU A 56 -9.83 0.31 -0.62
N ASP A 57 -10.74 -0.27 -1.38
CA ASP A 57 -10.85 -1.74 -1.53
C ASP A 57 -9.55 -2.32 -2.10
N VAL A 58 -8.90 -1.59 -3.02
CA VAL A 58 -7.60 -1.97 -3.57
C VAL A 58 -6.51 -1.83 -2.51
N TRP A 59 -6.49 -0.72 -1.78
CA TRP A 59 -5.49 -0.44 -0.73
C TRP A 59 -5.49 -1.52 0.37
N GLU A 60 -6.67 -1.94 0.82
CA GLU A 60 -6.83 -2.99 1.85
C GLU A 60 -6.29 -4.35 1.42
N LYS A 61 -6.15 -4.61 0.11
CA LYS A 61 -5.50 -5.83 -0.38
C LYS A 61 -3.99 -5.81 -0.13
N PHE A 62 -3.36 -4.64 -0.21
CA PHE A 62 -1.92 -4.49 0.03
C PHE A 62 -1.60 -4.32 1.51
N PHE A 63 -2.41 -3.55 2.24
CA PHE A 63 -2.30 -3.31 3.67
C PHE A 63 -3.38 -4.11 4.41
N THR A 64 -3.14 -5.41 4.55
CA THR A 64 -4.09 -6.31 5.22
C THR A 64 -4.21 -5.99 6.70
N ASP A 65 -5.37 -6.27 7.28
CA ASP A 65 -5.61 -6.07 8.71
C ASP A 65 -4.58 -6.85 9.56
N GLU A 66 -4.14 -8.04 9.12
CA GLU A 66 -3.08 -8.80 9.81
C GLU A 66 -1.75 -8.01 9.88
N LEU A 67 -1.33 -7.39 8.77
CA LEU A 67 -0.12 -6.57 8.70
C LEU A 67 -0.24 -5.36 9.65
N LEU A 68 -1.41 -4.73 9.67
CA LEU A 68 -1.71 -3.58 10.51
C LEU A 68 -1.76 -3.96 12.00
N GLU A 69 -2.37 -5.09 12.34
CA GLU A 69 -2.42 -5.61 13.72
C GLU A 69 -1.04 -5.89 14.30
N LYS A 70 -0.10 -6.43 13.50
CA LYS A 70 1.29 -6.60 13.94
C LYS A 70 1.92 -5.26 14.33
N THR A 71 1.63 -4.21 13.57
CA THR A 71 2.09 -2.84 13.89
C THR A 71 1.46 -2.33 15.19
N ILE A 72 0.16 -2.58 15.40
CA ILE A 72 -0.57 -2.20 16.62
C ILE A 72 0.04 -2.86 17.85
N ARG A 73 0.30 -4.17 17.80
CA ARG A 73 0.89 -4.91 18.95
C ARG A 73 2.20 -4.28 19.43
N ASN A 74 3.10 -3.99 18.49
CA ASN A 74 4.40 -3.40 18.80
C ASN A 74 4.27 -1.95 19.31
N LYS A 75 3.33 -1.17 18.76
CA LYS A 75 3.03 0.18 19.23
C LYS A 75 2.46 0.21 20.64
N ASN A 76 1.43 -0.60 20.92
CA ASN A 76 0.75 -0.61 22.21
C ASN A 76 1.70 -1.02 23.33
N ALA A 77 2.60 -1.98 23.08
CA ALA A 77 3.67 -2.30 24.02
C ALA A 77 4.52 -1.07 24.39
N LYS A 78 4.82 -0.19 23.42
CA LYS A 78 5.58 1.04 23.67
C LYS A 78 4.74 2.14 24.32
N ILE A 79 3.46 2.27 23.96
CA ILE A 79 2.53 3.21 24.60
C ILE A 79 2.40 2.87 26.09
N GLN A 80 2.21 1.59 26.43
CA GLN A 80 2.12 1.12 27.81
C GLN A 80 3.42 1.37 28.59
N GLU A 81 4.59 1.25 27.95
CA GLU A 81 5.88 1.55 28.56
C GLU A 81 6.02 3.04 28.93
N ILE A 82 5.59 3.96 28.05
CA ILE A 82 5.72 5.40 28.29
C ILE A 82 4.52 6.02 29.02
N GLY A 83 3.40 5.30 29.09
CA GLY A 83 2.13 5.76 29.66
C GLY A 83 2.27 6.44 31.03
N PRO A 84 3.00 5.86 32.01
CA PRO A 84 3.18 6.45 33.33
C PRO A 84 3.84 7.84 33.35
N ILE A 85 4.52 8.24 32.27
CA ILE A 85 5.17 9.56 32.15
C ILE A 85 4.14 10.66 31.87
N TYR A 86 2.99 10.32 31.29
CA TYR A 86 2.00 11.29 30.85
C TYR A 86 0.97 11.56 31.95
N GLN A 87 0.66 12.84 32.16
CA GLN A 87 -0.35 13.27 33.14
C GLN A 87 -1.78 12.91 32.70
N ASN A 88 -2.04 12.94 31.39
CA ASN A 88 -3.36 12.66 30.83
C ASN A 88 -3.39 11.24 30.22
N PRO A 89 -4.14 10.30 30.82
CA PRO A 89 -4.21 8.93 30.34
C PRO A 89 -4.88 8.82 28.96
N ASN A 90 -5.73 9.78 28.58
CA ASN A 90 -6.43 9.76 27.29
C ASN A 90 -5.47 9.89 26.10
N TRP A 91 -4.28 10.47 26.29
CA TRP A 91 -3.29 10.60 25.21
C TRP A 91 -2.51 9.30 24.98
N VAL A 92 -2.48 8.41 25.98
CA VAL A 92 -1.68 7.17 26.01
C VAL A 92 -2.55 5.91 26.07
N GLN A 93 -3.75 5.98 25.51
CA GLN A 93 -4.60 4.81 25.31
C GLN A 93 -4.00 3.88 24.26
N ASP A 94 -4.31 2.59 24.36
CA ASP A 94 -3.95 1.63 23.33
C ASP A 94 -4.58 2.02 21.98
N MET A 95 -3.81 1.85 20.91
CA MET A 95 -4.26 2.06 19.55
C MET A 95 -5.10 0.88 19.08
N ASP A 96 -6.21 1.17 18.39
CA ASP A 96 -7.00 0.18 17.68
C ASP A 96 -6.74 0.25 16.16
N LEU A 97 -7.37 -0.67 15.42
CA LEU A 97 -7.21 -0.75 13.97
C LEU A 97 -7.78 0.47 13.24
N MET A 98 -8.87 1.03 13.75
CA MET A 98 -9.51 2.21 13.17
C MET A 98 -8.62 3.44 13.30
N GLU A 99 -8.03 3.65 14.47
CA GLU A 99 -7.08 4.74 14.73
C GLU A 99 -5.80 4.57 13.90
N LEU A 100 -5.30 3.34 13.73
CA LEU A 100 -4.15 3.12 12.84
C LEU A 100 -4.48 3.46 11.38
N LYS A 101 -5.66 3.07 10.88
CA LYS A 101 -6.12 3.43 9.53
C LYS A 101 -6.25 4.96 9.41
N ALA A 102 -6.88 5.62 10.37
CA ALA A 102 -7.00 7.08 10.42
C ALA A 102 -5.63 7.79 10.47
N PHE A 103 -4.66 7.22 11.20
CA PHE A 103 -3.29 7.74 11.22
C PHE A 103 -2.58 7.57 9.86
N ILE A 104 -2.84 6.51 9.11
CA ILE A 104 -2.29 6.36 7.76
C ILE A 104 -2.95 7.36 6.79
N GLU A 105 -4.26 7.55 6.87
CA GLU A 105 -4.98 8.58 6.12
C GLU A 105 -4.45 9.98 6.43
N PHE A 106 -4.15 10.25 7.70
CA PHE A 106 -3.48 11.48 8.12
C PHE A 106 -2.14 11.69 7.39
N LEU A 107 -1.32 10.63 7.26
CA LEU A 107 -0.07 10.69 6.49
C LEU A 107 -0.32 10.94 4.99
N PHE A 108 -1.38 10.39 4.41
CA PHE A 108 -1.78 10.70 3.04
C PHE A 108 -2.13 12.18 2.87
N TYR A 109 -2.89 12.77 3.80
CA TYR A 109 -3.19 14.21 3.75
C TYR A 109 -1.94 15.07 3.81
N ILE A 110 -0.98 14.76 4.70
CA ILE A 110 0.31 15.48 4.76
C ILE A 110 1.03 15.42 3.40
N ALA A 111 1.04 14.25 2.76
CA ALA A 111 1.66 14.08 1.44
C ALA A 111 0.93 14.86 0.34
N ILE A 112 -0.42 14.83 0.34
CA ILE A 112 -1.27 15.55 -0.63
C ILE A 112 -1.07 17.06 -0.50
N PHE A 113 -1.05 17.58 0.73
CA PHE A 113 -0.84 19.00 0.99
C PHE A 113 0.62 19.44 0.90
N LYS A 114 1.54 18.48 0.71
CA LYS A 114 3.00 18.70 0.60
C LYS A 114 3.63 19.29 1.87
N GLU A 115 3.12 18.92 3.04
CA GLU A 115 3.53 19.46 4.33
C GLU A 115 4.54 18.59 5.07
N ASN A 116 5.18 17.64 4.37
CA ASN A 116 6.11 16.68 4.97
C ASN A 116 7.30 17.32 5.71
N HIS A 117 7.59 18.59 5.44
CA HIS A 117 8.70 19.34 6.04
C HIS A 117 8.26 20.30 7.14
N GLU A 118 6.96 20.41 7.40
CA GLU A 118 6.43 21.26 8.45
C GLU A 118 6.42 20.55 9.79
N HIS A 119 6.71 21.30 10.85
CA HIS A 119 6.57 20.77 12.19
C HIS A 119 5.09 20.60 12.50
N TYR A 120 4.70 19.43 13.03
CA TYR A 120 3.30 19.07 13.26
C TYR A 120 2.53 20.06 14.13
N THR A 121 3.19 20.92 14.90
CA THR A 121 2.51 21.97 15.70
C THR A 121 1.89 23.07 14.85
N ALA A 122 2.47 23.37 13.67
CA ALA A 122 1.96 24.39 12.76
C ALA A 122 0.55 24.06 12.26
N TRP A 123 0.28 22.77 12.06
CA TRP A 123 -1.01 22.23 11.65
C TRP A 123 -2.15 22.49 12.62
N TYR A 124 -1.86 22.77 13.89
CA TYR A 124 -2.86 22.97 14.95
C TYR A 124 -2.88 24.42 15.47
N THR A 125 -2.39 25.39 14.70
CA THR A 125 -2.48 26.81 15.06
C THR A 125 -3.90 27.34 14.84
N SER A 126 -4.32 28.28 15.68
CA SER A 126 -5.64 28.92 15.62
C SER A 126 -5.62 30.32 14.99
N ASP A 127 -4.48 30.74 14.44
CA ASP A 127 -4.28 32.06 13.80
C ASP A 127 -4.73 32.10 12.33
N GLY A 128 -5.47 31.07 11.88
CA GLY A 128 -5.93 30.90 10.50
C GLY A 128 -4.89 30.26 9.57
N THR A 129 -3.69 29.96 10.05
CA THR A 129 -2.65 29.26 9.26
C THR A 129 -2.67 27.74 9.45
N GLY A 130 -3.35 27.25 10.48
CA GLY A 130 -3.49 25.83 10.77
C GLY A 130 -4.41 25.09 9.80
N ARG A 131 -4.51 23.77 9.98
CA ARG A 131 -5.37 22.89 9.19
C ARG A 131 -6.37 22.17 10.08
N GLU A 132 -7.60 22.64 10.00
CA GLU A 132 -8.72 22.12 10.80
C GLU A 132 -8.96 20.63 10.57
N ILE A 133 -8.79 20.14 9.33
CA ILE A 133 -8.97 18.72 8.98
C ILE A 133 -8.15 17.78 9.85
N TYR A 134 -6.94 18.18 10.24
CA TYR A 134 -6.07 17.38 11.11
C TYR A 134 -6.63 17.22 12.51
N SER A 135 -7.22 18.30 13.06
CA SER A 135 -7.86 18.27 14.39
C SER A 135 -9.13 17.42 14.39
N CYS A 136 -9.78 17.27 13.24
CA CYS A 136 -10.93 16.37 13.07
C CYS A 136 -10.53 14.89 13.01
N ILE A 137 -9.31 14.58 12.55
CA ILE A 137 -8.81 13.20 12.45
C ILE A 137 -8.19 12.75 13.77
N ILE A 138 -7.25 13.54 14.30
CA ILE A 138 -6.48 13.18 15.49
C ILE A 138 -6.11 14.42 16.31
N GLY A 139 -6.23 14.33 17.63
CA GLY A 139 -5.83 15.42 18.51
C GLY A 139 -4.31 15.61 18.54
N LYS A 140 -3.84 16.85 18.61
CA LYS A 140 -2.40 17.22 18.62
C LYS A 140 -1.54 16.37 19.58
N ASN A 141 -1.97 16.25 20.84
CA ASN A 141 -1.20 15.53 21.86
C ASN A 141 -1.21 14.01 21.61
N ARG A 142 -2.31 13.49 21.05
CA ARG A 142 -2.40 12.09 20.64
C ARG A 142 -1.46 11.82 19.46
N LEU A 143 -1.46 12.69 18.45
CA LEU A 143 -0.52 12.61 17.32
C LEU A 143 0.94 12.59 17.78
N GLU A 144 1.32 13.45 18.73
CA GLU A 144 2.67 13.47 19.29
C GLU A 144 3.05 12.12 19.92
N VAL A 145 2.14 11.51 20.70
CA VAL A 145 2.34 10.16 21.26
C VAL A 145 2.49 9.12 20.15
N LEU A 146 1.64 9.16 19.11
CA LEU A 146 1.70 8.19 18.01
C LEU A 146 3.01 8.29 17.22
N LEU A 147 3.48 9.51 16.94
CA LEU A 147 4.75 9.74 16.25
C LEU A 147 5.94 9.21 17.07
N LYS A 148 5.92 9.38 18.40
CA LYS A 148 6.99 8.88 19.30
C LYS A 148 6.98 7.35 19.46
N THR A 149 5.82 6.72 19.32
CA THR A 149 5.61 5.29 19.61
C THR A 149 5.59 4.40 18.36
N LEU A 150 5.72 4.96 17.16
CA LEU A 150 5.80 4.19 15.91
C LEU A 150 6.94 3.17 15.95
N ARG A 151 6.58 1.88 15.99
CA ARG A 151 7.49 0.73 16.04
C ARG A 151 6.92 -0.40 15.19
N PHE A 152 7.78 -1.02 14.37
CA PHE A 152 7.42 -2.14 13.49
C PHE A 152 7.99 -3.48 13.97
N TYR A 153 8.66 -3.49 15.13
CA TYR A 153 9.35 -4.65 15.68
C TYR A 153 9.08 -4.85 17.17
N ASP A 154 9.26 -6.08 17.63
CA ASP A 154 9.23 -6.41 19.05
C ASP A 154 10.56 -6.01 19.73
N SER A 155 10.46 -5.13 20.73
CA SER A 155 11.60 -4.61 21.47
C SER A 155 12.39 -5.71 22.21
N LYS A 156 11.75 -6.83 22.58
CA LYS A 156 12.39 -7.92 23.32
C LYS A 156 13.33 -8.75 22.45
N THR A 157 12.97 -8.96 21.18
CA THR A 157 13.75 -9.77 20.25
C THR A 157 14.74 -8.95 19.42
N ARG A 158 14.71 -7.61 19.55
CA ARG A 158 15.54 -6.67 18.79
C ARG A 158 17.03 -6.96 18.88
N LEU A 159 17.58 -7.16 20.10
CA LEU A 159 19.03 -7.27 20.30
C LEU A 159 19.60 -8.48 19.56
N GLY A 160 18.98 -9.67 19.69
CA GLY A 160 19.44 -10.87 19.01
C GLY A 160 19.22 -10.86 17.48
N ARG A 161 18.16 -10.21 16.99
CA ARG A 161 17.94 -10.08 15.54
C ARG A 161 18.91 -9.09 14.89
N LYS A 162 19.22 -7.99 15.56
CA LYS A 162 20.12 -6.94 15.04
C LYS A 162 21.55 -7.44 14.81
N GLU A 163 21.99 -8.44 15.57
CA GLU A 163 23.30 -9.07 15.37
C GLU A 163 23.44 -9.75 14.01
N ASN A 164 22.32 -10.27 13.48
CA ASN A 164 22.30 -11.05 12.24
C ASN A 164 21.70 -10.29 11.05
N ASP A 165 20.76 -9.36 11.31
CA ASP A 165 20.08 -8.56 10.31
C ASP A 165 19.86 -7.12 10.81
N HIS A 166 20.53 -6.15 10.18
CA HIS A 166 20.39 -4.73 10.50
C HIS A 166 18.99 -4.20 10.17
N SER A 167 18.30 -4.80 9.19
CA SER A 167 16.98 -4.40 8.72
C SER A 167 15.84 -5.06 9.51
N ALA A 168 16.16 -5.92 10.48
CA ALA A 168 15.19 -6.61 11.32
C ALA A 168 14.10 -5.70 11.95
N PRO A 169 14.36 -4.42 12.31
CA PRO A 169 13.33 -3.53 12.83
C PRO A 169 12.14 -3.27 11.90
N ILE A 170 12.29 -3.46 10.58
CA ILE A 170 11.22 -3.27 9.60
C ILE A 170 11.04 -4.49 8.68
N GLY A 171 12.00 -5.41 8.68
CA GLY A 171 12.07 -6.53 7.73
C GLY A 171 10.82 -7.41 7.72
N GLU A 172 10.22 -7.69 8.88
CA GLU A 172 8.98 -8.47 8.96
C GLU A 172 7.82 -7.80 8.22
N LEU A 173 7.56 -6.52 8.52
CA LEU A 173 6.52 -5.73 7.86
C LEU A 173 6.80 -5.62 6.36
N PHE A 174 8.05 -5.32 6.00
CA PHE A 174 8.46 -5.13 4.61
C PHE A 174 8.29 -6.42 3.80
N ASN A 175 8.75 -7.56 4.33
CA ASN A 175 8.62 -8.84 3.64
C ASN A 175 7.16 -9.25 3.46
N SER A 176 6.33 -9.11 4.50
CA SER A 176 4.89 -9.39 4.37
C SER A 176 4.21 -8.49 3.33
N PHE A 177 4.59 -7.21 3.24
CA PHE A 177 4.08 -6.31 2.20
C PHE A 177 4.54 -6.73 0.79
N ILE A 178 5.81 -7.13 0.62
CA ILE A 178 6.34 -7.59 -0.67
C ILE A 178 5.68 -8.90 -1.10
N GLU A 179 5.51 -9.85 -0.19
CA GLU A 179 4.78 -11.10 -0.44
C GLU A 179 3.36 -10.81 -0.93
N GLN A 180 2.68 -9.85 -0.30
CA GLN A 180 1.34 -9.44 -0.70
C GLN A 180 1.33 -8.78 -2.08
N CYS A 181 2.31 -7.91 -2.39
CA CYS A 181 2.46 -7.32 -3.72
C CYS A 181 2.65 -8.40 -4.81
N GLN A 182 3.50 -9.38 -4.54
CA GLN A 182 3.79 -10.50 -5.45
C GLN A 182 2.61 -11.46 -5.58
N ALA A 183 1.78 -11.60 -4.55
CA ALA A 183 0.56 -12.39 -4.59
C ALA A 183 -0.53 -11.72 -5.45
N ILE A 184 -0.61 -10.39 -5.40
CA ILE A 184 -1.65 -9.62 -6.12
C ILE A 184 -1.29 -9.44 -7.59
N TYR A 185 -0.04 -9.09 -7.90
CA TYR A 185 0.35 -8.63 -9.22
C TYR A 185 1.45 -9.50 -9.85
N ALA A 186 1.26 -9.84 -11.12
CA ALA A 186 2.26 -10.50 -11.96
C ALA A 186 2.94 -9.48 -12.87
N ILE A 187 4.28 -9.46 -12.81
CA ILE A 187 5.09 -8.73 -13.80
C ILE A 187 5.08 -9.56 -15.07
N GLY A 188 4.72 -8.96 -16.21
CA GLY A 188 4.80 -9.65 -17.50
C GLY A 188 6.24 -10.00 -17.85
N ASN A 189 6.43 -11.19 -18.44
CA ASN A 189 7.69 -11.61 -19.07
C ASN A 189 7.81 -11.09 -20.50
#